data_AF-A0A967SC50-F1
#
_entry.id   AF-A0A967SC50-F1
#
_cell.length_a   1.000
_cell.length_b   1.000
_cell.length_c   1.000
_cell.angle_alpha   90.00
_cell.angle_beta   90.00
_cell.angle_gamma   90.00
#
_symmetry.space_group_name_H-M   'P 1'
#
loop_
_entity.id
_entity.type
_entity.pdbx_description
1 polymer ?
#
loop_
_entity_poly.entity_id
_entity_poly.type
_entity_poly.pdbx_seq_one_letter_code
_entity_poly.pdbx_strand_id
1 'polypeptide(L)' 'MTRRDAAAGPHGVAVVDKPPGWTSHDVVAKCRGVLGTRRIGHSGTLDPDATGVLVLGVGRATRLLRFLTELPK' A
#
# COMPACT_ATOMS: atom_id res chain seq x y z
N MET A 1 15.10 0.22 22.23
CA MET A 1 13.81 0.32 21.52
C MET A 1 13.72 -0.84 20.53
N THR A 2 13.29 -1.99 21.02
CA THR A 2 13.29 -3.27 20.30
C THR A 2 12.31 -3.18 19.13
N ARG A 3 12.79 -3.40 17.90
CA ARG A 3 11.92 -3.60 16.74
C ARG A 3 11.02 -4.77 17.08
N ARG A 4 9.77 -4.51 17.46
CA ARG A 4 8.73 -5.52 17.35
C ARG A 4 8.71 -5.87 15.87
N ASP A 5 9.24 -7.02 15.51
CA ASP A 5 8.75 -7.75 14.34
C ASP A 5 7.25 -7.90 14.60
N ALA A 6 6.49 -6.92 14.12
CA ALA A 6 5.04 -6.94 14.16
C ALA A 6 4.66 -8.30 13.57
N ALA A 7 3.90 -9.09 14.34
CA ALA A 7 3.42 -10.43 14.02
C ALA A 7 3.32 -10.62 12.50
N ALA A 8 3.89 -11.70 11.96
CA ALA A 8 4.07 -11.96 10.53
C ALA A 8 2.83 -11.62 9.69
N GLY A 9 2.65 -10.33 9.39
CA GLY A 9 1.49 -9.83 8.69
C GLY A 9 1.53 -10.36 7.27
N PRO A 10 0.39 -10.34 6.58
CA PRO A 10 0.28 -10.95 5.27
C PRO A 10 1.36 -10.44 4.31
N HIS A 11 1.75 -11.30 3.39
CA HIS A 11 2.63 -10.92 2.29
C HIS A 11 1.83 -11.08 1.01
N GLY A 12 1.68 -9.99 0.26
CA GLY A 12 0.84 -10.02 -0.93
C GLY A 12 0.60 -8.63 -1.51
N VAL A 13 -0.25 -8.61 -2.52
CA VAL A 13 -0.70 -7.39 -3.19
C VAL A 13 -2.15 -7.14 -2.80
N ALA A 14 -2.48 -5.91 -2.44
CA ALA A 14 -3.85 -5.47 -2.24
C ALA A 14 -4.20 -4.46 -3.35
N VAL A 15 -5.30 -4.70 -4.03
CA VAL A 15 -5.85 -3.79 -5.04
C VAL A 15 -6.96 -3.02 -4.36
N VAL A 16 -6.76 -1.71 -4.20
CA VAL A 16 -7.71 -0.84 -3.49
C VAL A 16 -8.32 0.14 -4.47
N ASP A 17 -9.63 0.23 -4.49
CA ASP A 17 -10.31 1.36 -5.13
C ASP A 17 -10.23 2.58 -4.19
N LYS A 18 -9.40 3.57 -4.56
CA LYS A 18 -9.13 4.74 -3.73
C LYS A 18 -10.33 5.70 -3.80
N PRO A 19 -10.96 6.06 -2.66
CA PRO A 19 -12.01 7.06 -2.65
C PRO A 19 -11.46 8.48 -2.88
N PRO A 20 -12.31 9.43 -3.27
CA PRO A 20 -11.93 10.84 -3.33
C PRO A 20 -11.73 11.40 -1.92
N GLY A 21 -10.94 12.48 -1.82
CA GLY A 21 -10.60 13.13 -0.55
C GLY A 21 -9.56 12.39 0.29
N TRP A 22 -9.02 11.27 -0.19
CA TRP A 22 -7.95 10.51 0.47
C TRP A 22 -6.66 10.62 -0.32
N THR A 23 -5.54 10.91 0.34
CA THR A 23 -4.24 10.74 -0.33
C THR A 23 -3.93 9.25 -0.48
N SER A 24 -3.04 8.90 -1.42
CA SER A 24 -2.53 7.52 -1.53
C SER A 24 -1.87 7.03 -0.22
N HIS A 25 -1.33 7.95 0.59
CA HIS A 25 -0.75 7.65 1.89
C HIS A 25 -1.78 7.35 2.98
N ASP A 26 -2.96 8.00 2.92
CA ASP A 26 -4.07 7.72 3.85
C ASP A 26 -4.59 6.29 3.67
N VAL A 27 -4.67 5.83 2.41
CA VAL A 27 -5.00 4.44 2.10
C VAL A 27 -3.99 3.48 2.73
N VAL A 28 -2.68 3.75 2.54
CA VAL A 28 -1.62 2.95 3.18
C VAL A 28 -1.76 2.95 4.70
N ALA A 29 -2.01 4.10 5.33
CA ALA A 29 -2.18 4.21 6.77
C ALA A 29 -3.36 3.36 7.27
N LYS A 30 -4.51 3.41 6.58
CA LYS A 30 -5.67 2.57 6.88
C LYS A 30 -5.35 1.09 6.73
N CYS A 31 -4.70 0.69 5.64
CA CYS A 31 -4.32 -0.70 5.40
C CYS A 31 -3.31 -1.25 6.42
N ARG A 32 -2.44 -0.41 6.99
CA ARG A 32 -1.53 -0.84 8.08
C ARG A 32 -2.30 -1.31 9.31
N GLY A 33 -3.40 -0.64 9.64
CA GLY A 33 -4.30 -1.04 10.74
C GLY A 33 -5.05 -2.32 10.40
N VAL A 34 -5.65 -2.40 9.21
CA VAL A 34 -6.44 -3.55 8.76
C VAL A 34 -5.59 -4.83 8.62
N LEU A 35 -4.39 -4.71 8.07
CA LEU A 35 -3.50 -5.85 7.77
C LEU A 35 -2.50 -6.15 8.89
N GLY A 36 -2.50 -5.37 9.98
CA GLY A 36 -1.64 -5.63 11.14
C GLY A 36 -0.13 -5.52 10.88
N THR A 37 0.28 -4.84 9.80
CA THR A 37 1.71 -4.69 9.45
C THR A 37 2.05 -3.28 9.02
N ARG A 38 3.24 -2.79 9.41
CA ARG A 38 3.73 -1.46 9.03
C ARG A 38 4.39 -1.46 7.65
N ARG A 39 4.83 -2.62 7.15
CA ARG A 39 5.54 -2.76 5.87
C ARG A 39 4.52 -2.80 4.72
N ILE A 40 4.05 -1.61 4.32
CA ILE A 40 3.14 -1.41 3.19
C ILE A 40 3.63 -0.22 2.36
N GLY A 41 3.55 -0.33 1.03
CA GLY A 41 3.79 0.76 0.06
C GLY A 41 2.83 0.66 -1.14
N HIS A 42 2.86 1.63 -2.05
CA HIS A 42 2.00 1.69 -3.25
C HIS A 42 2.83 1.83 -4.54
N SER A 43 2.29 1.42 -5.71
CA SER A 43 3.01 1.47 -7.01
C SER A 43 2.72 2.69 -7.88
N GLY A 44 1.96 3.66 -7.38
CA GLY A 44 1.66 4.91 -8.06
C GLY A 44 0.97 5.88 -7.12
N THR A 45 1.06 7.17 -7.40
CA THR A 45 0.41 8.20 -6.59
C THR A 45 -0.81 8.68 -7.33
N LEU A 46 -1.96 8.60 -6.67
CA LEU A 46 -3.18 9.30 -7.04
C LEU A 46 -3.32 10.53 -6.14
N ASP A 47 -3.64 11.66 -6.77
CA ASP A 47 -3.96 12.91 -6.07
C ASP A 47 -5.16 12.71 -5.13
N PRO A 48 -5.34 13.58 -4.11
CA PRO A 48 -6.42 13.44 -3.14
C PRO A 48 -7.81 13.28 -3.79
N ASP A 49 -8.09 14.04 -4.84
CA ASP A 49 -9.40 14.03 -5.52
C ASP A 49 -9.52 12.95 -6.59
N ALA A 50 -8.40 12.35 -7.04
CA ALA A 50 -8.42 11.27 -8.01
C ALA A 50 -9.02 10.00 -7.40
N THR A 51 -9.76 9.20 -8.17
CA THR A 51 -10.32 7.92 -7.71
C THR A 51 -9.75 6.78 -8.54
N GLY A 52 -10.02 5.53 -8.12
CA GLY A 52 -9.67 4.35 -8.90
C GLY A 52 -8.55 3.51 -8.29
N VAL A 53 -7.97 2.64 -9.12
CA VAL A 53 -7.14 1.53 -8.65
C VAL A 53 -5.78 2.02 -8.11
N LEU A 54 -5.56 1.77 -6.82
CA LEU A 54 -4.29 1.92 -6.13
C LEU A 54 -3.76 0.55 -5.70
N VAL A 55 -2.67 0.11 -6.32
CA VAL A 55 -2.03 -1.18 -5.99
C VAL A 55 -1.07 -1.00 -4.82
N LEU A 56 -1.27 -1.79 -3.76
CA LEU A 56 -0.45 -1.81 -2.55
C LEU A 56 0.35 -3.10 -2.44
N GLY A 57 1.62 -2.98 -2.08
CA GLY A 57 2.48 -4.09 -1.73
C GLY A 57 2.54 -4.22 -0.21
N VAL A 58 2.36 -5.45 0.29
CA VAL A 58 2.30 -5.76 1.73
C VAL A 58 3.41 -6.73 2.09
N GLY A 59 4.13 -6.42 3.17
CA GLY A 59 5.22 -7.27 3.66
C GLY A 59 6.34 -7.40 2.63
N ARG A 60 6.71 -8.64 2.27
CA ARG A 60 7.78 -8.89 1.28
C ARG A 60 7.40 -8.46 -0.15
N ALA A 61 6.10 -8.35 -0.46
CA ALA A 61 5.63 -7.96 -1.79
C ALA A 61 5.89 -6.48 -2.12
N THR A 62 6.24 -5.63 -1.15
CA THR A 62 6.67 -4.24 -1.43
C THR A 62 7.84 -4.17 -2.41
N ARG A 63 8.69 -5.21 -2.45
CA ARG A 63 9.82 -5.32 -3.39
C ARG A 63 9.38 -5.44 -4.85
N LEU A 64 8.14 -5.85 -5.10
CA LEU A 64 7.56 -5.97 -6.44
C LEU A 64 7.08 -4.62 -6.98
N LEU A 65 6.78 -3.65 -6.11
CA LEU A 65 6.22 -2.35 -6.50
C LEU A 65 7.10 -1.60 -7.50
N ARG A 66 8.42 -1.75 -7.41
CA ARG A 66 9.37 -1.14 -8.33
C ARG A 66 9.10 -1.51 -9.80
N PHE A 67 8.64 -2.73 -10.05
CA PHE A 67 8.32 -3.19 -11.40
C PHE A 67 6.94 -2.71 -11.87
N LEU A 68 6.03 -2.42 -10.94
CA LEU A 68 4.68 -1.93 -11.26
C LEU A 68 4.67 -0.44 -11.55
N THR A 69 5.56 0.34 -10.94
CA THR A 69 5.67 1.79 -11.18
C THR A 69 6.06 2.11 -12.63
N GLU A 70 6.78 1.19 -13.28
CA GLU A 70 7.29 1.34 -14.66
C GLU A 70 6.28 0.90 -15.73
N LEU A 71 5.13 0.32 -15.35
CA LEU A 71 4.13 -0.10 -16.30
C LEU A 71 3.31 1.07 -16.85
N PRO A 72 2.86 1.01 -18.12
CA PRO A 72 1.86 1.93 -18.65
C PRO A 72 0.61 1.93 -17.76
N LYS A 73 0.06 3.11 -17.49
CA LYS A 73 -1.14 3.31 -16.67
C LYS A 73 -2.38 3.50 -17.51
#